data_AF-A0A1B2EMC1-F1
#
_entry.id   AF-A0A1B2EMC1-F1
#
_cell.length_a   1.000
_cell.length_b   1.000
_cell.length_c   1.000
_cell.angle_alpha   90.00
_cell.angle_beta   90.00
_cell.angle_gamma   90.00
#
_symmetry.space_group_name_H-M   'P 1'
#
loop_
_entity.id
_entity.type
_entity.pdbx_description
1 polymer ?
#
loop_
_entity_poly.entity_id
_entity_poly.type
_entity_poly.pdbx_seq_one_letter_code
_entity_poly.pdbx_strand_id
1 'polypeptide(L)'
;MEILLLHQKLSIFSKQDQIGLMSGLDESGRRIEKIVDSIALVAVQTNMLAVSGSIEAARTGEAGRGFAIVSGDIRNLARDASENADRIKDVVREIRDQITIVRRDLEQSAAIAQAEVAKNTLTVERLGAVESDMKAIRQGSTSILSASETILTAVREVRLGTQQVAVVAEQASSAAAQAATAARQQARGAEDLAAAIEEIASLADELQMAES
;
A
#
# COMPACT_ATOMS: atom_id res chain seq x y z
N MET A 1 7.29 11.39 -1.26
CA MET A 1 7.15 10.46 -0.12
C MET A 1 7.29 11.19 1.21
N GLU A 2 8.40 11.91 1.46
CA GLU A 2 8.55 12.78 2.64
C GLU A 2 7.41 13.80 2.77
N ILE A 3 6.95 14.38 1.66
CA ILE A 3 5.83 15.35 1.66
C ILE A 3 4.53 14.75 2.22
N LEU A 4 4.23 13.48 1.93
CA LEU A 4 3.00 12.83 2.38
C LEU A 4 3.05 12.56 3.90
N LEU A 5 4.19 12.04 4.38
CA LEU A 5 4.44 11.81 5.81
C LEU A 5 4.49 13.13 6.59
N LEU A 6 5.05 14.18 6.00
CA LEU A 6 5.09 15.52 6.58
C LEU A 6 3.67 16.11 6.69
N HIS A 7 2.85 15.98 5.64
CA HIS A 7 1.46 16.43 5.65
C HIS A 7 0.63 15.68 6.70
N GLN A 8 0.80 14.37 6.81
CA GLN A 8 0.12 13.55 7.82
C GLN A 8 0.53 13.93 9.25
N LYS A 9 1.83 14.14 9.51
CA LYS A 9 2.32 14.63 10.81
C LYS A 9 1.78 16.01 11.14
N LEU A 10 1.74 16.92 10.16
CA LEU A 10 1.18 18.26 10.33
C LEU A 10 -0.32 18.22 10.66
N SER A 11 -1.07 17.31 10.02
CA SER A 11 -2.50 17.10 10.31
C SER A 11 -2.75 16.60 11.73
N ILE A 12 -1.93 15.66 12.22
CA ILE A 12 -2.02 15.16 13.61
C ILE A 12 -1.67 16.28 14.59
N PHE A 13 -0.59 17.02 14.34
CA PHE A 13 -0.17 18.14 15.18
C PHE A 13 -1.26 19.22 15.27
N SER A 14 -1.84 19.59 14.13
CA SER A 14 -2.96 20.54 14.07
C SER A 14 -4.19 20.07 14.87
N LYS A 15 -4.53 18.79 14.81
CA LYS A 15 -5.62 18.22 15.63
C LYS A 15 -5.31 18.26 17.13
N GLN A 16 -4.06 18.03 17.51
CA GLN A 16 -3.61 18.12 18.89
C GLN A 16 -3.72 19.56 19.43
N ASP A 17 -3.35 20.54 18.62
CA ASP A 17 -3.51 21.97 18.95
C ASP A 17 -4.99 22.34 19.12
N GLN A 18 -5.87 21.83 18.24
CA GLN A 18 -7.32 22.04 18.34
C GLN A 18 -7.90 21.45 19.63
N ILE A 19 -7.45 20.28 20.06
CA ILE A 19 -7.84 19.70 21.36
C ILE A 19 -7.40 20.62 22.51
N GLY A 20 -6.19 21.18 22.43
CA GLY A 20 -5.68 22.17 23.39
C GLY A 20 -6.55 23.43 23.46
N LEU A 21 -6.96 23.96 22.30
CA LEU A 21 -7.88 25.11 22.22
C LEU A 21 -9.24 24.79 22.86
N MET A 22 -9.80 23.60 22.62
CA MET A 22 -11.06 23.16 23.26
C MET A 22 -10.94 23.08 24.78
N SER A 23 -9.78 22.65 25.30
CA SER A 23 -9.52 22.69 26.75
C SER A 23 -9.53 24.11 27.31
N GLY A 24 -8.93 25.07 26.60
CA GLY A 24 -8.95 26.48 26.98
C GLY A 24 -10.36 27.09 26.92
N LEU A 25 -11.20 26.65 25.98
CA LEU A 25 -12.61 27.06 25.92
C LEU A 25 -13.43 26.48 27.08
N ASP A 26 -13.24 25.22 27.48
CA ASP A 26 -13.91 24.67 28.68
C ASP A 26 -13.51 25.44 29.95
N GLU A 27 -12.23 25.78 30.10
CA GLU A 27 -11.76 26.59 31.23
C GLU A 27 -12.38 27.99 31.22
N SER A 28 -12.47 28.63 30.04
CA SER A 28 -13.14 29.92 29.89
C SER A 28 -14.63 29.83 30.25
N GLY A 29 -15.31 28.76 29.82
CA GLY A 29 -16.70 28.47 30.20
C GLY A 29 -16.88 28.34 31.71
N ARG A 30 -15.98 27.62 32.41
CA ARG A 30 -15.99 27.51 33.89
C ARG A 30 -15.80 28.87 34.56
N ARG A 31 -14.96 29.75 34.01
CA ARG A 31 -14.75 31.09 34.54
C ARG A 31 -16.00 31.95 34.37
N ILE A 32 -16.67 31.86 33.23
CA ILE A 32 -17.95 32.56 32.99
C ILE A 32 -19.01 32.05 33.98
N GLU A 33 -19.14 30.74 34.17
CA GLU A 33 -20.11 30.17 35.13
C GLU A 33 -19.91 30.72 36.56
N LYS A 34 -18.66 30.82 37.03
CA LYS A 34 -18.36 31.44 38.35
C LYS A 34 -18.73 32.92 38.43
N ILE A 35 -18.55 33.67 37.33
CA ILE A 35 -18.95 35.09 37.27
C ILE A 35 -20.47 35.20 37.33
N VAL A 36 -21.18 34.36 36.58
CA VAL A 36 -22.65 34.32 36.56
C VAL A 36 -23.22 33.95 37.93
N ASP A 37 -22.62 32.97 38.62
CA ASP A 37 -22.98 32.62 40.00
C ASP A 37 -22.79 33.80 40.97
N SER A 38 -21.72 34.57 40.78
CA SER A 38 -21.46 35.78 41.58
C SER A 38 -22.49 36.88 41.30
N ILE A 39 -22.90 37.06 40.04
CA ILE A 39 -23.96 38.01 39.64
C ILE A 39 -25.31 37.60 40.23
N ALA A 40 -25.65 36.31 40.18
CA ALA A 40 -26.88 35.79 40.78
C ALA A 40 -26.90 36.04 42.29
N LEU A 41 -25.77 35.86 42.99
CA LEU A 41 -25.64 36.17 44.41
C LEU A 41 -25.87 37.67 44.69
N VAL A 42 -25.27 38.56 43.89
CA VAL A 42 -25.45 40.02 44.02
C VAL A 42 -26.91 40.41 43.75
N ALA A 43 -27.57 39.79 42.78
CA ALA A 43 -28.99 40.01 42.49
C ALA A 43 -29.87 39.62 43.69
N VAL A 44 -29.62 38.46 44.30
CA VAL A 44 -30.33 38.02 45.52
C VAL A 44 -30.10 38.98 46.69
N GLN A 45 -28.86 39.43 46.91
CA GLN A 45 -28.53 40.41 47.96
C GLN A 45 -29.24 41.74 47.72
N THR A 46 -29.25 42.23 46.48
CA THR A 46 -29.91 43.48 46.08
C THR A 46 -31.43 43.39 46.29
N ASN A 47 -32.03 42.24 45.95
CA ASN A 47 -33.44 41.97 46.22
C ASN A 47 -33.76 42.00 47.72
N MET A 48 -32.90 41.42 48.57
CA MET A 48 -33.07 41.46 50.03
C MET A 48 -32.94 42.87 50.62
N LEU A 49 -32.00 43.68 50.10
CA LEU A 49 -31.85 45.09 50.47
C LEU A 49 -33.07 45.91 50.07
N ALA A 50 -33.60 45.68 48.86
CA ALA A 50 -34.80 46.35 48.36
C ALA A 50 -36.03 46.01 49.20
N VAL A 51 -36.21 44.75 49.60
CA VAL A 51 -37.29 44.34 50.53
C VAL A 51 -37.16 45.06 51.86
N SER A 52 -35.96 45.16 52.41
CA SER A 52 -35.69 45.89 53.66
C SER A 52 -36.02 47.38 53.52
N GLY A 53 -35.66 47.99 52.37
CA GLY A 53 -35.99 49.37 52.03
C GLY A 53 -37.49 49.63 51.90
N SER A 54 -38.24 48.71 51.26
CA SER A 54 -39.70 48.77 51.17
C SER A 54 -40.36 48.69 52.56
N ILE A 55 -39.83 47.87 53.48
CA ILE A 55 -40.35 47.76 54.85
C ILE A 55 -40.13 49.07 55.62
N GLU A 56 -38.94 49.65 55.56
CA GLU A 56 -38.63 50.90 56.28
C GLU A 56 -39.38 52.11 55.69
N ALA A 57 -39.59 52.11 54.37
CA ALA A 57 -40.43 53.10 53.70
C ALA A 57 -41.90 53.03 54.16
N ALA A 58 -42.45 51.82 54.33
CA ALA A 58 -43.80 51.64 54.89
C ALA A 58 -43.90 52.10 56.35
N ARG A 59 -42.83 51.90 57.14
CA ARG A 59 -42.75 52.32 58.55
C ARG A 59 -42.75 53.85 58.73
N THR A 60 -42.22 54.59 57.76
CA THR A 60 -42.08 56.05 57.81
C THR A 60 -43.35 56.80 57.33
N GLY A 61 -44.41 56.07 56.97
CA GLY A 61 -45.71 56.65 56.60
C GLY A 61 -45.66 57.48 55.31
N GLU A 62 -46.32 58.64 55.29
CA GLU A 62 -46.43 59.47 54.07
C GLU A 62 -45.09 59.98 53.53
N ALA A 63 -44.10 60.22 54.40
CA ALA A 63 -42.76 60.66 54.00
C ALA A 63 -41.96 59.57 53.25
N GLY A 64 -42.34 58.30 53.40
CA GLY A 64 -41.67 57.14 52.78
C GLY A 64 -42.22 56.72 51.42
N ARG A 65 -43.32 57.31 50.91
CA ARG A 65 -43.97 56.88 49.65
C ARG A 65 -43.02 56.84 48.46
N GLY A 66 -42.17 57.86 48.28
CA GLY A 66 -41.20 57.90 47.19
C GLY A 66 -40.13 56.79 47.30
N PHE A 67 -39.65 56.52 48.51
CA PHE A 67 -38.70 55.44 48.78
C PHE A 67 -39.31 54.04 48.57
N ALA A 68 -40.61 53.87 48.85
CA ALA A 68 -41.32 52.62 48.62
C ALA A 68 -41.39 52.27 47.11
N ILE A 69 -41.63 53.27 46.25
CA ILE A 69 -41.65 53.10 44.79
C ILE A 69 -40.26 52.69 44.28
N VAL A 70 -39.22 53.45 44.65
CA VAL A 70 -37.84 53.16 44.25
C VAL A 70 -37.39 51.78 44.72
N SER A 71 -37.74 51.39 45.95
CA SER A 71 -37.42 50.04 46.47
C SER A 71 -38.15 48.94 45.69
N GLY A 72 -39.39 49.18 45.25
CA GLY A 72 -40.12 48.29 44.36
C GLY A 72 -39.44 48.12 43.00
N ASP A 73 -38.97 49.20 42.40
CA ASP A 73 -38.25 49.17 41.12
C ASP A 73 -36.91 48.43 41.25
N ILE A 74 -36.14 48.69 42.31
CA ILE A 74 -34.88 47.97 42.59
C ILE A 74 -35.15 46.46 42.76
N ARG A 75 -36.24 46.10 43.46
CA ARG A 75 -36.63 44.71 43.65
C ARG A 75 -36.96 44.02 42.32
N ASN A 76 -37.69 44.69 41.43
CA ASN A 76 -38.00 44.16 40.10
C ASN A 76 -36.72 44.00 39.27
N LEU A 77 -35.84 45.01 39.24
CA LEU A 77 -34.53 44.91 38.56
C LEU A 77 -33.68 43.76 39.10
N ALA A 78 -33.66 43.56 40.42
CA ALA A 78 -32.91 42.47 41.04
C ALA A 78 -33.47 41.09 40.68
N ARG A 79 -34.80 40.95 40.60
CA ARG A 79 -35.44 39.71 40.14
C ARG A 79 -35.11 39.43 38.68
N ASP A 80 -35.26 40.43 37.82
CA ASP A 80 -34.95 40.32 36.38
C ASP A 80 -33.47 39.99 36.17
N ALA A 81 -32.56 40.57 36.97
CA ALA A 81 -31.14 40.25 36.94
C ALA A 81 -30.86 38.78 37.33
N SER A 82 -31.57 38.25 38.33
CA SER A 82 -31.47 36.85 38.74
C SER A 82 -31.97 35.90 37.64
N GLU A 83 -33.14 36.18 37.07
CA GLU A 83 -33.71 35.39 35.97
C GLU A 83 -32.79 35.39 34.74
N ASN A 84 -32.17 36.52 34.41
CA ASN A 84 -31.19 36.60 33.33
C ASN A 84 -29.90 35.84 33.66
N ALA A 85 -29.42 35.87 34.92
CA ALA A 85 -28.25 35.11 35.33
C ALA A 85 -28.49 33.59 35.17
N ASP A 86 -29.66 33.10 35.55
CA ASP A 86 -30.04 31.69 35.36
C ASP A 86 -30.06 31.32 33.87
N ARG A 87 -30.65 32.16 33.01
CA ARG A 87 -30.65 31.94 31.56
C ARG A 87 -29.23 31.92 30.96
N ILE A 88 -28.34 32.82 31.42
CA ILE A 88 -26.94 32.81 30.98
C ILE A 88 -26.26 31.52 31.42
N LYS A 89 -26.54 31.04 32.63
CA LYS A 89 -25.98 29.79 33.15
C LYS A 89 -26.36 28.59 32.29
N ASP A 90 -27.62 28.52 31.84
CA ASP A 90 -28.09 27.46 30.95
C ASP A 90 -27.38 27.51 29.59
N VAL A 91 -27.24 28.70 28.98
CA VAL A 91 -26.50 28.87 27.72
C VAL A 91 -25.02 28.47 27.88
N VAL A 92 -24.39 28.84 29.00
CA VAL A 92 -22.99 28.47 29.28
C VAL A 92 -22.85 26.95 29.42
N ARG A 93 -23.80 26.27 30.06
CA ARG A 93 -23.82 24.80 30.15
C ARG A 93 -23.94 24.15 28.77
N GLU A 94 -24.87 24.62 27.95
CA GLU A 94 -25.06 24.13 26.58
C GLU A 94 -23.78 24.27 25.75
N ILE A 95 -23.11 25.43 25.82
CA ILE A 95 -21.83 25.67 25.14
C ILE A 95 -20.76 24.68 25.61
N ARG A 96 -20.69 24.40 26.92
CA ARG A 96 -19.69 23.46 27.48
C ARG A 96 -19.96 22.01 27.11
N ASP A 97 -21.23 21.62 27.05
CA ASP A 97 -21.62 20.30 26.55
C ASP A 97 -21.20 20.15 25.07
N GLN A 98 -21.43 21.18 24.26
CA GLN A 98 -20.99 21.21 22.87
C GLN A 98 -19.46 21.16 22.73
N ILE A 99 -18.71 21.88 23.57
CA ILE A 99 -17.23 21.80 23.63
C ILE A 99 -16.78 20.37 23.94
N THR A 100 -17.47 19.68 24.86
CA THR A 100 -17.14 18.31 25.24
C THR A 100 -17.36 17.32 24.08
N ILE A 101 -18.46 17.47 23.34
CA ILE A 101 -18.74 16.68 22.14
C ILE A 101 -17.66 16.91 21.08
N VAL A 102 -17.37 18.18 20.75
CA VAL A 102 -16.36 18.53 19.75
C VAL A 102 -14.97 18.02 20.13
N ARG A 103 -14.60 18.11 21.42
CA ARG A 103 -13.32 17.56 21.92
C ARG A 103 -13.23 16.06 21.67
N ARG A 104 -14.29 15.31 22.01
CA ARG A 104 -14.34 13.86 21.79
C ARG A 104 -14.21 13.50 20.30
N ASP A 105 -14.90 14.23 19.43
CA ASP A 105 -14.84 14.02 17.98
C ASP A 105 -13.44 14.29 17.43
N LEU A 106 -12.75 15.33 17.95
CA LEU A 106 -11.37 15.63 17.62
C LEU A 106 -10.39 14.54 18.09
N GLU A 107 -10.56 14.04 19.31
CA GLU A 107 -9.76 12.93 19.86
C GLU A 107 -9.91 11.65 19.02
N GLN A 108 -11.15 11.28 18.69
CA GLN A 108 -11.43 10.14 17.82
C GLN A 108 -10.84 10.34 16.42
N SER A 109 -11.01 11.54 15.86
CA SER A 109 -10.46 11.89 14.54
C SER A 109 -8.93 11.91 14.52
N ALA A 110 -8.29 12.22 15.64
CA ALA A 110 -6.84 12.14 15.78
C ALA A 110 -6.37 10.68 15.83
N ALA A 111 -7.05 9.82 16.60
CA ALA A 111 -6.75 8.39 16.67
C ALA A 111 -6.89 7.68 15.32
N ILE A 112 -7.97 7.96 14.57
CA ILE A 112 -8.16 7.43 13.22
C ILE A 112 -7.05 7.88 12.28
N ALA A 113 -6.68 9.16 12.33
CA ALA A 113 -5.59 9.69 11.49
C ALA A 113 -4.26 9.00 11.79
N GLN A 114 -3.94 8.73 13.07
CA GLN A 114 -2.73 8.00 13.46
C GLN A 114 -2.74 6.56 12.93
N ALA A 115 -3.87 5.85 13.01
CA ALA A 115 -3.99 4.51 12.49
C ALA A 115 -3.79 4.46 10.96
N GLU A 116 -4.35 5.43 10.23
CA GLU A 116 -4.17 5.55 8.78
C GLU A 116 -2.73 5.89 8.38
N VAL A 117 -2.00 6.68 9.19
CA VAL A 117 -0.56 6.89 8.99
C VAL A 117 0.18 5.56 9.02
N ALA A 118 -0.02 4.75 10.07
CA ALA A 118 0.67 3.47 10.23
C ALA A 118 0.36 2.51 9.06
N LYS A 119 -0.90 2.45 8.64
CA LYS A 119 -1.33 1.64 7.49
C LYS A 119 -0.72 2.11 6.17
N ASN A 120 -0.62 3.42 5.96
CA ASN A 120 0.01 3.99 4.77
C ASN A 120 1.52 3.69 4.75
N THR A 121 2.21 3.75 5.89
CA THR A 121 3.62 3.35 5.98
C THR A 121 3.81 1.90 5.54
N LEU A 122 2.99 0.97 6.05
CA LEU A 122 3.05 -0.43 5.64
C LEU A 122 2.77 -0.62 4.14
N THR A 123 1.84 0.16 3.58
CA THR A 123 1.52 0.12 2.15
C THR A 123 2.71 0.58 1.31
N VAL A 124 3.41 1.64 1.74
CA VAL A 124 4.62 2.13 1.07
C VAL A 124 5.74 1.09 1.11
N GLU A 125 5.95 0.42 2.24
CA GLU A 125 6.94 -0.67 2.34
C GLU A 125 6.64 -1.81 1.37
N ARG A 126 5.37 -2.23 1.29
CA ARG A 126 4.92 -3.25 0.34
C ARG A 126 5.12 -2.84 -1.11
N LEU A 127 4.88 -1.58 -1.45
CA LEU A 127 5.15 -1.05 -2.79
C LEU A 127 6.65 -1.06 -3.11
N GLY A 128 7.51 -0.77 -2.14
CA GLY A 128 8.96 -0.91 -2.29
C GLY A 128 9.40 -2.35 -2.55
N ALA A 129 8.78 -3.33 -1.89
CA ALA A 129 9.01 -4.74 -2.18
C ALA A 129 8.60 -5.12 -3.62
N VAL A 130 7.41 -4.67 -4.06
CA VAL A 130 6.93 -4.88 -5.44
C VAL A 130 7.88 -4.25 -6.47
N GLU A 131 8.44 -3.07 -6.19
CA GLU A 131 9.43 -2.44 -7.08
C GLU A 131 10.70 -3.30 -7.20
N SER A 132 11.17 -3.86 -6.09
CA SER A 132 12.31 -4.78 -6.06
C SER A 132 12.04 -6.05 -6.86
N ASP A 133 10.87 -6.66 -6.66
CA ASP A 133 10.45 -7.86 -7.39
C ASP A 133 10.35 -7.59 -8.90
N MET A 134 9.78 -6.45 -9.29
CA MET A 134 9.73 -6.02 -10.69
C MET A 134 11.11 -5.83 -11.31
N LYS A 135 12.08 -5.31 -10.54
CA LYS A 135 13.47 -5.20 -10.99
C LYS A 135 14.10 -6.59 -11.21
N ALA A 136 13.86 -7.54 -10.30
CA ALA A 136 14.32 -8.91 -10.43
C ALA A 136 13.71 -9.62 -11.64
N ILE A 137 12.40 -9.48 -11.85
CA ILE A 137 11.68 -10.03 -13.01
C ILE A 137 12.27 -9.48 -14.31
N ARG A 138 12.48 -8.16 -14.40
CA ARG A 138 13.07 -7.54 -15.59
C ARG A 138 14.47 -8.08 -15.88
N GLN A 139 15.31 -8.23 -14.85
CA GLN A 139 16.64 -8.81 -15.01
C GLN A 139 16.58 -10.27 -15.48
N GLY A 140 15.69 -11.08 -14.88
CA GLY A 140 15.45 -12.45 -15.31
C GLY A 140 15.00 -12.55 -16.77
N SER A 141 14.08 -11.67 -17.21
CA SER A 141 13.64 -11.60 -18.60
C SER A 141 14.78 -11.26 -19.56
N THR A 142 15.68 -10.33 -19.21
CA THR A 142 16.87 -10.04 -20.02
C THR A 142 17.80 -11.26 -20.13
N SER A 143 18.03 -11.98 -19.03
CA SER A 143 18.83 -13.21 -19.05
C SER A 143 18.20 -14.30 -19.92
N ILE A 144 16.87 -14.48 -19.85
CA ILE A 144 16.14 -15.44 -20.68
C ILE A 144 16.25 -15.09 -22.17
N LEU A 145 16.16 -13.79 -22.52
CA LEU A 145 16.31 -13.34 -23.90
C LEU A 145 17.71 -13.69 -24.44
N SER A 146 18.77 -13.38 -23.68
CA SER A 146 20.15 -13.70 -24.07
C SER A 146 20.40 -15.22 -24.18
N ALA A 147 19.85 -16.01 -23.26
CA ALA A 147 19.93 -17.46 -23.35
C ALA A 147 19.21 -18.00 -24.60
N SER A 148 18.07 -17.41 -24.95
CA SER A 148 17.30 -17.78 -26.15
C SER A 148 18.07 -17.50 -27.44
N GLU A 149 18.79 -16.38 -27.53
CA GLU A 149 19.67 -16.07 -28.67
C GLU A 149 20.82 -17.08 -28.81
N THR A 150 21.39 -17.50 -27.68
CA THR A 150 22.44 -18.53 -27.65
C THR A 150 21.89 -19.88 -28.12
N ILE A 151 20.71 -20.27 -27.64
CA ILE A 151 20.02 -21.50 -28.07
C ILE A 151 19.73 -21.46 -29.57
N LEU A 152 19.23 -20.34 -30.11
CA LEU A 152 18.98 -20.20 -31.54
C LEU A 152 20.25 -20.39 -32.37
N THR A 153 21.38 -19.90 -31.88
CA THR A 153 22.68 -20.08 -32.53
C THR A 153 23.11 -21.55 -32.49
N ALA A 154 23.04 -22.21 -31.34
CA ALA A 154 23.34 -23.63 -31.21
C ALA A 154 22.46 -24.52 -32.10
N VAL A 155 21.16 -24.22 -32.20
CA VAL A 155 20.23 -24.94 -33.09
C VAL A 155 20.64 -24.80 -34.57
N ARG A 156 21.12 -23.62 -34.99
CA ARG A 156 21.63 -23.43 -36.37
C ARG A 156 22.89 -24.27 -36.63
N GLU A 157 23.80 -24.34 -35.67
CA GLU A 157 25.02 -25.15 -35.76
C GLU A 157 24.68 -26.65 -35.83
N VAL A 158 23.80 -27.13 -34.95
CA VAL A 158 23.32 -28.51 -34.96
C VAL A 158 22.69 -28.85 -36.32
N ARG A 159 21.85 -27.96 -36.86
CA ARG A 159 21.26 -28.15 -38.19
C ARG A 159 22.33 -28.31 -39.28
N LEU A 160 23.35 -27.45 -39.30
CA LEU A 160 24.46 -27.57 -40.26
C LEU A 160 25.21 -28.91 -40.08
N GLY A 161 25.47 -29.30 -38.82
CA GLY A 161 26.08 -30.60 -38.50
C GLY A 161 25.26 -31.77 -39.03
N THR A 162 23.94 -31.76 -38.82
CA THR A 162 23.05 -32.84 -39.33
C THR A 162 23.01 -32.90 -40.86
N GLN A 163 23.07 -31.75 -41.54
CA GLN A 163 23.16 -31.71 -43.01
C GLN A 163 24.48 -32.31 -43.50
N GLN A 164 25.59 -32.00 -42.83
CA GLN A 164 26.89 -32.58 -43.16
C GLN A 164 26.90 -34.10 -42.95
N VAL A 165 26.31 -34.59 -41.86
CA VAL A 165 26.17 -36.02 -41.59
C VAL A 165 25.35 -36.71 -42.67
N ALA A 166 24.25 -36.10 -43.14
CA ALA A 166 23.44 -36.64 -44.23
C ALA A 166 24.25 -36.79 -45.53
N VAL A 167 25.01 -35.75 -45.91
CA VAL A 167 25.89 -35.80 -47.09
C VAL A 167 26.95 -36.90 -46.96
N VAL A 168 27.60 -37.02 -45.81
CA VAL A 168 28.60 -38.07 -45.56
C VAL A 168 27.96 -39.47 -45.62
N ALA A 169 26.75 -39.65 -45.09
CA ALA A 169 26.03 -40.91 -45.15
C ALA A 169 25.68 -41.31 -46.60
N GLU A 170 25.25 -40.36 -47.44
CA GLU A 170 25.01 -40.60 -48.87
C GLU A 170 26.28 -41.03 -49.60
N GLN A 171 27.40 -40.33 -49.35
CA GLN A 171 28.70 -40.67 -49.93
C GLN A 171 29.17 -42.06 -49.49
N ALA A 172 29.04 -42.39 -48.21
CA ALA A 172 29.39 -43.71 -47.67
C ALA A 172 28.54 -44.82 -48.29
N SER A 173 27.23 -44.59 -48.46
CA SER A 173 26.32 -45.53 -49.13
C SER A 173 26.74 -45.78 -50.59
N SER A 174 27.10 -44.72 -51.32
CA SER A 174 27.60 -44.82 -52.70
C SER A 174 28.92 -45.61 -52.77
N ALA A 175 29.88 -45.29 -51.90
CA ALA A 175 31.16 -45.99 -51.82
C ALA A 175 30.97 -47.49 -51.46
N ALA A 176 30.05 -47.81 -50.55
CA ALA A 176 29.71 -49.20 -50.22
C ALA A 176 29.11 -49.95 -51.41
N ALA A 177 28.24 -49.31 -52.20
CA ALA A 177 27.67 -49.91 -53.41
C ALA A 177 28.74 -50.17 -54.50
N GLN A 178 29.70 -49.26 -54.65
CA GLN A 178 30.84 -49.44 -55.55
C GLN A 178 31.75 -50.59 -55.07
N ALA A 179 32.07 -50.63 -53.78
CA ALA A 179 32.87 -51.70 -53.18
C ALA A 179 32.20 -53.08 -53.34
N ALA A 180 30.88 -53.16 -53.14
CA ALA A 180 30.11 -54.39 -53.36
C ALA A 180 30.15 -54.84 -54.84
N THR A 181 30.11 -53.90 -55.78
CA THR A 181 30.24 -54.20 -57.22
C THR A 181 31.63 -54.72 -57.57
N ALA A 182 32.68 -54.07 -57.07
CA ALA A 182 34.07 -54.49 -57.26
C ALA A 182 34.31 -55.90 -56.66
N ALA A 183 33.79 -56.16 -55.46
CA ALA A 183 33.88 -57.48 -54.83
C ALA A 183 33.22 -58.58 -55.68
N ARG A 184 32.05 -58.30 -56.30
CA ARG A 184 31.39 -59.24 -57.22
C ARG A 184 32.21 -59.50 -58.48
N GLN A 185 32.84 -58.46 -59.05
CA GLN A 185 33.72 -58.61 -60.21
C GLN A 185 34.97 -59.42 -59.86
N GLN A 186 35.56 -59.17 -58.71
CA GLN A 186 36.72 -59.93 -58.22
C GLN A 186 36.38 -61.40 -57.96
N ALA A 187 35.20 -61.69 -57.40
CA ALA A 187 34.72 -63.06 -57.22
C ALA A 187 34.59 -63.80 -58.57
N ARG A 188 33.97 -63.17 -59.58
CA ARG A 188 33.90 -63.74 -60.94
C ARG A 188 35.27 -63.96 -61.57
N GLY A 189 36.16 -62.96 -61.47
CA GLY A 189 37.52 -63.11 -61.99
C GLY A 189 38.31 -64.23 -61.30
N ALA A 190 38.05 -64.49 -60.01
CA ALA A 190 38.63 -65.62 -59.30
C ALA A 190 38.05 -66.97 -59.77
N GLU A 191 36.75 -67.03 -60.08
CA GLU A 191 36.11 -68.21 -60.70
C GLU A 191 36.69 -68.49 -62.08
N ASP A 192 36.81 -67.47 -62.93
CA ASP A 192 37.41 -67.58 -64.27
C ASP A 192 38.87 -68.05 -64.20
N LEU A 193 39.64 -67.52 -63.24
CA LEU A 193 41.04 -67.92 -63.02
C LEU A 193 41.13 -69.38 -62.55
N ALA A 194 40.24 -69.81 -61.64
CA ALA A 194 40.19 -71.19 -61.18
C ALA A 194 39.89 -72.15 -62.34
N ALA A 195 38.93 -71.82 -63.21
CA ALA A 195 38.63 -72.60 -64.40
C ALA A 195 39.82 -72.69 -65.36
N ALA A 196 40.51 -71.57 -65.61
CA ALA A 196 41.72 -71.57 -66.45
C ALA A 196 42.86 -72.40 -65.84
N ILE A 197 43.02 -72.41 -64.51
CA ILE A 197 44.00 -73.25 -63.82
C ILE A 197 43.65 -74.74 -63.99
N GLU A 198 42.37 -75.12 -63.88
CA GLU A 198 41.92 -76.49 -64.15
C GLU A 198 42.21 -76.92 -65.60
N GLU A 199 41.95 -76.04 -66.56
CA GLU A 199 42.24 -76.29 -67.97
C GLU A 199 43.74 -76.45 -68.23
N ILE A 200 44.58 -75.58 -67.66
CA ILE A 200 46.05 -75.70 -67.74
C ILE A 200 46.54 -77.00 -67.11
N ALA A 201 46.00 -77.39 -65.95
CA ALA A 201 46.35 -78.65 -65.30
C ALA A 201 46.00 -79.86 -66.17
N SER A 202 44.82 -79.85 -66.80
CA SER A 202 44.41 -80.89 -67.76
C SER A 202 45.35 -80.96 -68.96
N LEU A 203 45.72 -79.82 -69.57
CA LEU A 203 46.67 -79.78 -70.69
C LEU A 203 48.07 -80.27 -70.29
N ALA A 204 48.52 -79.94 -69.08
CA ALA A 204 49.80 -80.40 -68.56
C ALA A 204 49.81 -81.92 -68.36
N ASP A 205 48.72 -82.50 -67.84
CA ASP A 205 48.55 -83.95 -67.72
C ASP A 205 48.55 -84.63 -69.09
N GLU A 206 47.86 -84.06 -70.09
CA GLU A 206 47.86 -84.58 -71.46
C GLU A 206 49.26 -84.57 -72.09
N LEU A 207 50.02 -83.49 -71.93
CA LEU A 207 51.41 -83.39 -72.39
C LEU A 207 52.30 -84.44 -71.71
N GLN A 208 52.14 -84.64 -70.40
CA GLN A 208 52.92 -85.61 -69.65
C GLN A 208 52.61 -87.06 -70.07
N MET A 209 51.37 -87.37 -70.47
CA MET A 209 51.02 -88.66 -71.07
C MET A 209 51.52 -88.84 -72.50
N ALA A 210 51.72 -87.75 -73.25
CA ALA A 210 52.24 -87.79 -74.62
C ALA A 210 53.76 -87.98 -74.69
N GLU A 211 54.50 -87.63 -73.62
CA GLU A 211 55.96 -87.82 -73.52
C GLU A 211 56.38 -89.18 -72.92
N SER A 212 55.44 -89.98 -72.41
CA SER A 212 55.67 -91.35 -71.89
C SER A 212 55.38 -92.44 -72.91
#